data_AF-A0A836V8K7-F1
#
_entry.id   AF-A0A836V8K7-F1
#
_cell.length_a   1.000
_cell.length_b   1.000
_cell.length_c   1.000
_cell.angle_alpha   90.00
_cell.angle_beta   90.00
_cell.angle_gamma   90.00
#
_symmetry.space_group_name_H-M   'P 1'
#
loop_
_entity.id
_entity.type
_entity.pdbx_description
1 polymer ?
#
loop_
_entity_poly.entity_id
_entity_poly.type
_entity_poly.pdbx_seq_one_letter_code
_entity_poly.pdbx_strand_id
1 'polypeptide(L)'
;MIRSRRISNCFHANQRPMAPSLVHVSDIHFGSGESHGRVNPVTGLNIRFEDFVEALSKVVDHAIEHKVDVFLFSGDAYRNASPEPVYQKMFARQL
;
A
#
# COMPACT_ATOMS: atom_id res chain seq x y z
N MET A 1 46.18 -2.52 45.03
CA MET A 1 45.14 -3.54 44.81
C MET A 1 43.96 -2.86 44.10
N ILE A 2 43.86 -3.06 42.78
CA ILE A 2 42.68 -3.10 41.87
C ILE A 2 41.46 -2.20 42.25
N ARG A 3 40.92 -1.27 41.43
CA ARG A 3 40.47 -1.44 40.02
C ARG A 3 40.36 -0.09 39.29
N SER A 4 41.08 -0.01 38.18
CA SER A 4 40.79 0.86 37.04
C SER A 4 39.34 0.65 36.58
N ARG A 5 38.54 1.72 36.56
CA ARG A 5 37.22 1.70 35.91
C ARG A 5 37.47 1.72 34.40
N ARG A 6 37.43 0.54 33.77
CA ARG A 6 37.20 0.44 32.32
C ARG A 6 35.89 1.15 32.02
N ILE A 7 35.97 2.27 31.33
CA ILE A 7 34.87 2.79 30.53
C ILE A 7 34.62 1.69 29.49
N SER A 8 33.58 0.90 29.70
CA SER A 8 33.12 -0.08 28.72
C SER A 8 32.60 0.69 27.51
N ASN A 9 33.47 0.84 26.51
CA ASN A 9 33.08 1.06 25.13
C ASN A 9 32.22 -0.13 24.70
N CYS A 10 30.92 -0.06 24.96
CA CYS A 10 29.95 -0.90 24.27
C CYS A 10 29.78 -0.32 22.87
N PHE A 11 30.60 -0.85 21.97
CA PHE A 11 30.44 -0.85 20.53
C PHE A 11 28.95 -0.76 20.15
N HIS A 12 28.48 0.41 19.74
CA HIS A 12 27.35 0.49 18.81
C HIS A 12 27.91 0.03 17.47
N ALA A 13 27.82 -1.27 17.22
CA ALA A 13 28.14 -1.86 15.95
C ALA A 13 27.25 -1.22 14.88
N ASN A 14 27.79 -0.21 14.21
CA ASN A 14 27.70 0.02 12.78
C ASN A 14 26.46 -0.60 12.10
N GLN A 15 25.26 -0.10 12.43
CA GLN A 15 24.11 -0.34 11.58
C GLN A 15 24.24 0.61 10.41
N ARG A 16 24.72 0.12 9.26
CA ARG A 16 24.47 0.81 8.01
C ARG A 16 22.95 1.06 7.96
N PRO A 17 22.46 2.27 7.63
CA PRO A 17 21.03 2.43 7.37
C PRO A 17 20.68 1.39 6.32
N MET A 18 19.79 0.46 6.66
CA MET A 18 19.25 -0.46 5.67
C MET A 18 18.63 0.41 4.60
N ALA A 19 18.93 0.14 3.33
CA ALA A 19 18.28 0.87 2.25
C ALA A 19 16.75 0.75 2.47
N PRO A 20 16.00 1.87 2.46
CA PRO A 20 14.58 1.83 2.75
C PRO A 20 13.90 0.92 1.73
N SER A 21 13.09 -0.01 2.23
CA SER A 21 12.25 -0.87 1.43
C SER A 21 11.07 -0.07 0.87
N LEU A 22 10.77 -0.27 -0.42
CA LEU A 22 9.75 0.47 -1.15
C LEU A 22 8.82 -0.49 -1.87
N VAL A 23 7.52 -0.29 -1.71
CA VAL A 23 6.48 -0.84 -2.59
C VAL A 23 5.96 0.30 -3.43
N HIS A 24 6.01 0.14 -4.74
CA HIS A 24 5.50 1.10 -5.71
C HIS A 24 4.40 0.45 -6.54
N VAL A 25 3.21 1.06 -6.51
CA VAL A 25 2.05 0.66 -7.30
C VAL A 25 1.63 1.81 -8.21
N SER A 26 1.10 1.48 -9.39
CA SER A 26 0.58 2.49 -10.31
C SER A 26 -0.66 2.04 -11.06
N ASP A 27 -1.34 3.02 -11.66
CA ASP A 27 -2.34 2.79 -12.72
C ASP A 27 -3.44 1.81 -12.33
N ILE A 28 -4.09 2.10 -11.20
CA ILE A 28 -5.18 1.30 -10.67
C ILE A 28 -6.45 1.45 -11.53
N HIS A 29 -6.68 2.65 -12.07
CA HIS A 29 -7.77 2.92 -13.03
C HIS A 29 -9.18 2.48 -12.54
N PHE A 30 -9.55 2.77 -11.29
CA PHE A 30 -10.88 2.48 -10.76
C PHE A 30 -12.00 3.01 -11.69
N GLY A 31 -13.05 2.20 -11.85
CA GLY A 31 -14.13 2.43 -12.82
C GLY A 31 -13.83 1.92 -14.23
N SER A 32 -12.64 1.36 -14.48
CA SER A 32 -12.29 0.78 -15.78
C SER A 32 -12.87 -0.62 -15.98
N GLY A 33 -13.18 -0.95 -17.24
CA GLY A 33 -13.64 -2.28 -17.61
C GLY A 33 -15.02 -2.69 -17.09
N GLU A 34 -15.75 -1.82 -16.38
CA GLU A 34 -17.08 -2.11 -15.83
C GLU A 34 -18.12 -2.53 -16.88
N SER A 35 -17.99 -2.07 -18.13
CA SER A 35 -18.85 -2.48 -19.25
C SER A 35 -18.83 -3.98 -19.55
N HIS A 36 -17.79 -4.69 -19.08
CA HIS A 36 -17.63 -6.15 -19.23
C HIS A 36 -17.93 -6.90 -17.93
N GLY A 37 -18.19 -6.18 -16.84
CA GLY A 37 -18.47 -6.73 -15.52
C GLY A 37 -19.95 -6.89 -15.26
N ARG A 38 -20.30 -7.83 -14.38
CA ARG A 38 -21.66 -7.97 -13.86
C ARG A 38 -21.81 -7.18 -12.57
N VAL A 39 -23.03 -6.77 -12.26
CA VAL A 39 -23.36 -6.18 -10.96
C VAL A 39 -23.48 -7.29 -9.93
N ASN A 40 -22.81 -7.12 -8.79
CA ASN A 40 -22.95 -7.98 -7.64
C ASN A 40 -24.32 -7.70 -6.97
N PRO A 41 -25.21 -8.70 -6.84
CA PRO A 41 -26.56 -8.49 -6.31
C PRO A 41 -26.58 -8.16 -4.81
N VAL A 42 -25.49 -8.41 -4.08
CA VAL A 42 -25.38 -8.16 -2.63
C VAL A 42 -24.91 -6.73 -2.35
N THR A 43 -23.86 -6.29 -3.05
CA THR A 43 -23.22 -4.99 -2.81
C THR A 43 -23.76 -3.88 -3.71
N GLY A 44 -24.40 -4.25 -4.83
CA GLY A 44 -24.87 -3.31 -5.86
C GLY A 44 -23.75 -2.70 -6.70
N LEU A 45 -22.50 -3.14 -6.51
CA LEU A 45 -21.33 -2.65 -7.23
C LEU A 45 -20.98 -3.56 -8.41
N ASN A 46 -20.21 -3.03 -9.36
CA ASN A 46 -19.68 -3.85 -10.44
C ASN A 46 -18.59 -4.78 -9.89
N ILE A 47 -18.67 -6.08 -10.22
CA ILE A 47 -17.68 -7.07 -9.76
C ILE A 47 -16.27 -6.70 -10.22
N ARG A 48 -16.11 -6.11 -11.41
CA ARG A 48 -14.80 -5.65 -11.89
C ARG A 48 -14.22 -4.57 -11.00
N PHE A 49 -15.06 -3.66 -10.52
CA PHE A 49 -14.64 -2.64 -9.57
C PHE A 49 -14.23 -3.26 -8.23
N GLU A 50 -14.97 -4.26 -7.75
CA GLU A 50 -14.62 -5.02 -6.55
C GLU A 50 -13.28 -5.75 -6.71
N ASP A 51 -13.00 -6.35 -7.88
CA ASP A 51 -11.72 -7.00 -8.20
C ASP A 51 -10.54 -6.02 -8.04
N PHE A 52 -10.68 -4.78 -8.51
CA PHE A 52 -9.63 -3.76 -8.39
C PHE A 52 -9.40 -3.34 -6.94
N VAL A 53 -10.46 -3.20 -6.15
CA VAL A 53 -10.36 -2.90 -4.71
C VAL A 53 -9.66 -4.04 -3.98
N GLU A 54 -10.00 -5.28 -4.29
CA GLU A 54 -9.37 -6.46 -3.70
C GLU A 54 -7.88 -6.57 -4.08
N ALA A 55 -7.53 -6.28 -5.34
CA ALA A 55 -6.15 -6.27 -5.80
C ALA A 55 -5.30 -5.22 -5.05
N LEU A 56 -5.84 -4.01 -4.84
CA LEU A 56 -5.16 -2.98 -4.06
C LEU A 56 -4.98 -3.41 -2.60
N SER A 57 -6.03 -3.95 -1.98
CA SER A 57 -5.97 -4.47 -0.59
C SER A 57 -4.83 -5.46 -0.42
N LYS A 58 -4.69 -6.43 -1.33
CA LYS A 58 -3.63 -7.45 -1.26
C LYS A 58 -2.23 -6.85 -1.22
N VAL A 59 -1.96 -5.80 -2.00
CA VAL A 59 -0.63 -5.18 -2.05
C VAL A 59 -0.39 -4.31 -0.81
N VAL A 60 -1.43 -3.64 -0.30
CA VAL A 60 -1.37 -2.89 0.97
C VAL A 60 -1.11 -3.86 2.13
N ASP A 61 -1.86 -4.94 2.22
CA ASP A 61 -1.70 -5.98 3.24
C ASP A 61 -0.29 -6.58 3.19
N HIS A 62 0.22 -6.86 1.99
CA HIS A 62 1.59 -7.32 1.79
C HIS A 62 2.62 -6.31 2.32
N ALA A 63 2.46 -5.02 2.02
CA ALA A 63 3.37 -3.97 2.47
C ALA A 63 3.36 -3.81 4.00
N ILE A 64 2.18 -3.94 4.62
CA ILE A 64 2.00 -3.91 6.08
C ILE A 64 2.67 -5.14 6.72
N GLU A 65 2.41 -6.34 6.20
CA GLU A 65 2.95 -7.60 6.70
C GLU A 65 4.49 -7.59 6.70
N HIS A 66 5.08 -7.05 5.62
CA HIS A 66 6.53 -7.00 5.44
C HIS A 66 7.18 -5.76 6.05
N LYS A 67 6.39 -4.87 6.68
CA LYS A 67 6.85 -3.62 7.32
C LYS A 67 7.70 -2.77 6.38
N VAL A 68 7.19 -2.58 5.17
CA VAL A 68 7.85 -1.77 4.14
C VAL A 68 7.96 -0.32 4.62
N ASP A 69 9.11 0.32 4.37
CA ASP A 69 9.38 1.68 4.86
C ASP A 69 8.56 2.74 4.11
N VAL A 70 8.34 2.54 2.81
CA VAL A 70 7.59 3.46 1.95
C VAL A 70 6.61 2.71 1.06
N PHE A 71 5.35 3.13 1.05
CA PHE A 71 4.38 2.75 0.03
C PHE A 71 4.12 3.95 -0.88
N LEU A 72 4.45 3.82 -2.17
CA LEU A 72 4.25 4.85 -3.17
C LEU A 72 3.14 4.42 -4.12
N PHE A 73 2.13 5.26 -4.26
CA PHE A 73 1.18 5.18 -5.36
C PHE A 73 1.47 6.28 -6.38
N SER A 74 1.46 5.95 -7.67
CA SER A 74 1.58 6.92 -8.76
C SER A 74 0.64 6.60 -9.94
N GLY A 75 0.60 7.48 -10.93
CA GLY A 75 -0.25 7.28 -12.11
C GLY A 75 -1.73 7.47 -11.79
N ASP A 76 -2.59 6.92 -12.64
CA ASP A 76 -4.01 7.25 -12.61
C ASP A 76 -4.77 6.32 -11.66
N ALA A 77 -5.27 6.89 -10.56
CA ALA A 77 -6.10 6.15 -9.61
C ALA A 77 -7.46 5.79 -10.20
N TYR A 78 -7.95 6.61 -11.14
CA TYR A 78 -9.30 6.54 -11.67
C TYR A 78 -9.29 6.60 -13.20
N ARG A 79 -10.31 5.99 -13.82
CA ARG A 79 -10.59 6.07 -15.25
C ARG A 79 -10.61 7.50 -15.80
N ASN A 80 -11.12 8.44 -15.01
CA ASN A 80 -11.37 9.81 -15.43
C ASN A 80 -11.07 10.79 -14.28
N ALA A 81 -10.92 12.07 -14.61
CA ALA A 81 -10.57 13.13 -13.66
C ALA A 81 -11.74 13.57 -12.74
N SER A 82 -12.93 13.01 -12.92
CA SER A 82 -14.12 13.32 -12.11
C SER A 82 -14.80 12.03 -11.67
N PRO A 83 -14.11 11.20 -10.87
CA PRO A 83 -14.61 9.90 -10.49
C PRO A 83 -15.76 10.01 -9.51
N GLU A 84 -16.63 9.03 -9.57
CA GLU A 84 -17.80 8.87 -8.77
C GLU A 84 -17.41 8.78 -7.28
N PRO A 85 -18.19 9.37 -6.36
CA PRO A 85 -17.82 9.42 -4.93
C PRO A 85 -17.54 8.05 -4.31
N VAL A 86 -18.18 6.99 -4.82
CA VAL A 86 -17.96 5.62 -4.36
C VAL A 86 -16.55 5.12 -4.68
N TYR A 87 -16.00 5.47 -5.86
CA TYR A 87 -14.64 5.09 -6.24
C TYR A 87 -13.62 5.76 -5.35
N GLN A 88 -13.79 7.06 -5.11
CA GLN A 88 -12.93 7.81 -4.19
C GLN A 88 -12.99 7.23 -2.78
N LYS A 89 -14.20 6.93 -2.29
CA LYS A 89 -14.41 6.34 -0.97
C LYS A 89 -13.74 4.98 -0.83
N MET A 90 -13.83 4.10 -1.83
CA MET A 90 -13.19 2.78 -1.74
C MET A 90 -11.68 2.87 -1.85
N PHE A 91 -11.15 3.75 -2.71
CA PHE A 91 -9.71 3.97 -2.83
C PHE A 91 -9.12 4.46 -1.50
N ALA A 92 -9.72 5.50 -0.92
CA ALA A 92 -9.32 6.06 0.37
C ALA A 92 -9.54 5.13 1.57
N ARG A 93 -10.26 4.01 1.41
CA ARG A 93 -10.39 3.00 2.47
C ARG A 93 -9.26 1.98 2.48
N GLN A 94 -8.53 1.84 1.38
CA GLN A 94 -7.42 0.89 1.27
C GLN A 94 -6.07 1.53 1.62
N LEU A 95 -5.97 2.87 1.61
CA LEU A 95 -4.76 3.63 1.96
C LEU A 95 -4.95 4.35 3.30
#